data_AF-A0A5E4IUU1-F1
#
_entry.id   AF-A0A5E4IUU1-F1
#
_cell.length_a   1.000
_cell.length_b   1.000
_cell.length_c   1.000
_cell.angle_alpha   90.00
_cell.angle_beta   90.00
_cell.angle_gamma   90.00
#
_symmetry.space_group_name_H-M   'P 1'
#
loop_
_entity.id
_entity.type
_entity.pdbx_description
1 polymer ?
#
loop_
_entity_poly.entity_id
_entity_poly.type
_entity_poly.pdbx_seq_one_letter_code
_entity_poly.pdbx_strand_id
1 'polypeptide(L)'
;MAIPSALFFQERFLWLEALSLGIVMLLVIALGVVYRYDEWIAGRLRKRLPTIERSLSLLKQGLDGIASNKAALLLCLAISLPIWFFEVFSIFLAAQALGFHLPLVYAAISGVVAFVAQTVPLTPAGIGVHEASITGTLGLFNVPAKEALPIALVDHFARGLVIYVFGLIYAIHIGFASRQHFRERCRPK
;
A
#
# COMPACT_ATOMS: atom_id res chain seq x y z
N MET A 1 23.35 8.64 -31.61
CA MET A 1 24.38 8.41 -30.57
C MET A 1 23.73 8.68 -29.21
N ALA A 2 23.00 7.71 -28.65
CA ALA A 2 22.15 7.86 -27.45
C ALA A 2 22.27 6.67 -26.46
N ILE A 3 23.40 5.97 -26.52
CA ILE A 3 23.62 4.68 -25.83
C ILE A 3 24.14 4.85 -24.38
N PRO A 4 24.95 5.87 -24.00
CA PRO A 4 25.53 5.91 -22.66
C PRO A 4 24.50 6.12 -21.53
N SER A 5 23.48 6.95 -21.77
CA SER A 5 22.47 7.27 -20.75
C SER A 5 21.50 6.11 -20.50
N ALA A 6 21.18 5.32 -21.51
CA ALA A 6 20.33 4.13 -21.39
C ALA A 6 21.02 3.02 -20.57
N LEU A 7 22.31 2.77 -20.82
CA LEU A 7 23.11 1.83 -20.03
C LEU A 7 23.25 2.27 -18.56
N PHE A 8 23.51 3.55 -18.31
CA PHE A 8 23.65 4.06 -16.94
C PHE A 8 22.32 4.01 -16.16
N PHE A 9 21.19 4.23 -16.85
CA PHE A 9 19.85 4.04 -16.27
C PHE A 9 19.58 2.59 -15.93
N GLN A 10 19.93 1.67 -16.83
CA GLN A 10 19.75 0.23 -16.66
C GLN A 10 20.58 -0.30 -15.48
N GLU A 11 21.83 0.14 -15.32
CA GLU A 11 22.68 -0.23 -14.18
C GLU A 11 22.11 0.26 -12.85
N ARG A 12 21.72 1.55 -12.72
CA ARG A 12 21.11 2.05 -11.48
C ARG A 12 19.78 1.36 -11.16
N PHE A 13 19.01 1.00 -12.19
CA PHE A 13 17.75 0.29 -12.04
C PHE A 13 17.96 -1.13 -11.52
N LEU A 14 18.95 -1.86 -12.03
CA LEU A 14 19.32 -3.19 -11.55
C LEU A 14 19.67 -3.19 -10.06
N TRP A 15 20.38 -2.16 -9.56
CA TRP A 15 20.68 -2.04 -8.13
C TRP A 15 19.44 -1.79 -7.27
N LEU A 16 18.49 -0.98 -7.75
CA LEU A 16 17.23 -0.71 -7.06
C LEU A 16 16.33 -1.96 -7.03
N GLU A 17 16.27 -2.70 -8.15
CA GLU A 17 15.57 -3.98 -8.22
C GLU A 17 16.21 -5.01 -7.30
N ALA A 18 17.53 -5.19 -7.35
CA ALA A 18 18.24 -6.10 -6.47
C ALA A 18 18.06 -5.74 -4.99
N LEU A 19 18.08 -4.44 -4.65
CA LEU A 19 17.82 -3.98 -3.28
C LEU A 19 16.39 -4.29 -2.85
N SER A 20 15.39 -4.01 -3.69
CA SER A 20 13.99 -4.28 -3.34
C SER A 20 13.72 -5.78 -3.17
N LEU A 21 14.26 -6.62 -4.06
CA LEU A 21 14.22 -8.07 -3.93
C LEU A 21 14.94 -8.54 -2.67
N GLY A 22 16.08 -7.94 -2.34
CA GLY A 22 16.83 -8.22 -1.11
C GLY A 22 16.01 -7.90 0.15
N ILE A 23 15.32 -6.74 0.17
CA ILE A 23 14.43 -6.35 1.27
C ILE A 23 13.25 -7.31 1.39
N VAL A 24 12.58 -7.63 0.27
CA VAL A 24 11.46 -8.59 0.26
C VAL A 24 11.91 -9.96 0.77
N MET A 25 13.05 -10.46 0.29
CA MET A 25 13.62 -11.72 0.74
C MET A 25 13.95 -11.68 2.24
N LEU A 26 14.57 -10.59 2.72
CA LEU A 26 14.86 -10.40 4.14
C LEU A 26 13.58 -10.38 4.99
N LEU A 27 12.53 -9.69 4.56
CA LEU A 27 11.25 -9.65 5.26
C LEU A 27 10.57 -11.02 5.30
N VAL A 28 10.60 -11.76 4.19
CA VAL A 28 10.04 -13.13 4.11
C VAL A 28 10.84 -14.09 5.00
N ILE A 29 12.17 -14.01 4.98
CA ILE A 29 13.04 -14.81 5.87
C ILE A 29 12.77 -14.44 7.32
N ALA A 30 12.70 -13.15 7.66
CA ALA A 30 12.40 -12.69 9.01
C ALA A 30 11.04 -13.20 9.49
N LEU A 31 10.01 -13.14 8.63
CA LEU A 31 8.69 -13.68 8.93
C LEU A 31 8.73 -15.20 9.16
N GLY A 32 9.47 -15.94 8.31
CA GLY A 32 9.67 -17.38 8.46
C GLY A 32 10.42 -17.75 9.73
N VAL A 33 11.46 -16.98 10.11
CA VAL A 33 12.19 -17.15 11.37
C VAL A 33 11.27 -16.87 12.56
N VAL A 34 10.48 -15.80 12.51
CA VAL A 34 9.51 -15.46 13.57
C VAL A 34 8.46 -16.56 13.71
N TYR A 35 7.95 -17.08 12.59
CA TYR A 35 6.99 -18.17 12.59
C TYR A 35 7.56 -19.48 13.15
N ARG A 36 8.82 -19.80 12.83
CA ARG A 36 9.47 -21.07 13.22
C ARG A 36 10.05 -21.08 14.63
N TYR A 37 10.46 -19.92 15.15
CA TYR A 37 11.19 -19.78 16.42
C TYR A 37 10.46 -18.85 17.41
N ASP A 38 9.14 -18.79 17.33
CA ASP A 38 8.29 -17.90 18.14
C ASP A 38 8.56 -18.02 19.65
N GLU A 39 8.62 -19.25 20.19
CA GLU A 39 8.87 -19.50 21.61
C GLU A 39 10.26 -19.00 22.08
N TRP A 40 11.28 -19.15 21.22
CA TRP A 40 12.63 -18.71 21.52
C TRP A 40 12.74 -17.17 21.48
N ILE A 41 12.12 -16.54 20.47
CA ILE A 41 12.08 -15.08 20.32
C ILE A 41 11.29 -14.46 21.46
N ALA A 42 10.13 -15.03 21.80
CA ALA A 42 9.30 -14.59 22.91
C ALA A 42 10.09 -14.67 24.23
N GLY A 43 10.75 -15.79 24.52
CA GLY A 43 11.58 -15.94 25.74
C GLY A 43 12.72 -14.92 25.84
N ARG A 44 13.35 -14.55 24.71
CA ARG A 44 14.46 -13.59 24.70
C ARG A 44 14.01 -12.13 24.77
N LEU A 45 12.94 -11.76 24.06
CA LEU A 45 12.40 -10.39 24.06
C LEU A 45 11.49 -10.10 25.25
N ARG A 46 10.90 -11.10 25.91
CA ARG A 46 10.05 -10.94 27.10
C ARG A 46 10.76 -10.18 28.22
N LYS A 47 12.08 -10.33 28.35
CA LYS A 47 12.89 -9.58 29.32
C LYS A 47 12.93 -8.07 29.07
N ARG A 48 12.70 -7.62 27.83
CA ARG A 48 12.75 -6.22 27.41
C ARG A 48 11.36 -5.64 27.13
N LEU A 49 10.43 -6.45 26.63
CA LEU A 49 9.09 -6.05 26.20
C LEU A 49 8.07 -7.13 26.60
N PRO A 50 7.35 -6.97 27.72
CA PRO A 50 6.41 -7.99 28.20
C PRO A 50 5.22 -8.21 27.25
N THR A 51 4.89 -7.24 26.39
CA THR A 51 3.77 -7.33 25.44
C THR A 51 4.09 -8.18 24.20
N ILE A 52 5.36 -8.50 23.95
CA ILE A 52 5.82 -9.15 22.71
C ILE A 52 5.21 -10.56 22.51
N GLU A 53 4.99 -11.29 23.60
CA GLU A 53 4.47 -12.67 23.58
C GLU A 53 3.04 -12.70 23.01
N ARG A 54 2.21 -11.72 23.42
CA ARG A 54 0.87 -11.56 22.88
C ARG A 54 0.91 -11.16 21.40
N SER A 55 1.80 -10.26 21.00
CA SER A 55 1.94 -9.86 19.60
C SER A 55 2.42 -11.02 18.70
N LEU A 56 3.38 -11.83 19.16
CA LEU A 56 3.90 -12.98 18.42
C LEU A 56 2.86 -14.09 18.28
N SER A 57 2.14 -14.42 19.37
CA SER A 57 1.06 -15.41 19.32
C SER A 57 -0.09 -14.97 18.40
N LEU A 58 -0.48 -13.70 18.43
CA LEU A 58 -1.47 -13.15 17.50
C LEU A 58 -0.99 -13.19 16.05
N LEU A 59 0.27 -12.84 15.80
CA LEU A 59 0.86 -12.93 14.46
C LEU A 59 0.85 -14.38 13.95
N LYS A 60 1.28 -15.34 14.78
CA LYS A 60 1.28 -16.77 14.43
C LYS A 60 -0.13 -17.30 14.16
N GLN A 61 -1.10 -16.97 15.01
CA GLN A 61 -2.51 -17.34 14.78
C GLN A 61 -3.04 -16.75 13.47
N GLY A 62 -2.69 -15.50 13.15
CA GLY A 62 -3.04 -14.88 11.87
C GLY A 62 -2.41 -15.60 10.68
N LEU A 63 -1.11 -15.92 10.76
CA LEU A 63 -0.39 -16.66 9.73
C LEU A 63 -0.94 -18.07 9.53
N ASP A 64 -1.24 -18.80 10.61
CA ASP A 64 -1.86 -20.13 10.54
C ASP A 64 -3.27 -20.06 9.95
N GLY A 65 -4.05 -19.04 10.31
CA GLY A 65 -5.36 -18.76 9.72
C GLY A 65 -5.29 -18.53 8.20
N ILE A 66 -4.28 -17.78 7.75
CA ILE A 66 -4.06 -17.53 6.31
C ILE A 66 -3.54 -18.80 5.61
N ALA A 67 -2.58 -19.51 6.21
CA ALA A 67 -1.93 -20.67 5.63
C ALA A 67 -2.85 -21.90 5.53
N SER A 68 -3.79 -22.04 6.49
CA SER A 68 -4.76 -23.14 6.52
C SER A 68 -5.79 -23.06 5.38
N ASN A 69 -6.10 -21.85 4.88
CA ASN A 69 -7.07 -21.65 3.82
C ASN A 69 -6.41 -21.17 2.51
N LYS A 70 -5.84 -22.12 1.77
CA LYS A 70 -5.18 -21.86 0.48
C LYS A 70 -6.10 -21.19 -0.54
N ALA A 71 -7.40 -21.51 -0.52
CA ALA A 71 -8.38 -20.92 -1.44
C ALA A 71 -8.61 -19.43 -1.13
N ALA A 72 -8.73 -19.07 0.16
CA ALA A 72 -8.83 -17.67 0.58
C ALA A 72 -7.56 -16.89 0.25
N LEU A 73 -6.38 -17.50 0.42
CA LEU A 73 -5.11 -16.88 0.05
C LEU A 73 -5.03 -16.62 -1.46
N LEU A 74 -5.39 -17.62 -2.28
CA LEU A 74 -5.41 -17.46 -3.74
C LEU A 74 -6.42 -16.39 -4.18
N LEU A 75 -7.60 -16.36 -3.57
CA LEU A 75 -8.62 -15.34 -3.84
C LEU A 75 -8.12 -13.94 -3.45
N CYS A 76 -7.44 -13.81 -2.30
CA CYS A 76 -6.84 -12.56 -1.87
C CYS A 76 -5.80 -12.05 -2.88
N LEU A 77 -4.91 -12.93 -3.36
CA LEU A 77 -3.94 -12.59 -4.41
C LEU A 77 -4.64 -12.22 -5.73
N ALA A 78 -5.65 -12.99 -6.13
CA ALA A 78 -6.40 -12.76 -7.36
C ALA A 78 -7.15 -11.41 -7.36
N ILE A 79 -7.68 -10.98 -6.20
CA ILE A 79 -8.33 -9.67 -6.04
C ILE A 79 -7.29 -8.55 -5.91
N SER A 80 -6.15 -8.81 -5.28
CA SER A 80 -5.09 -7.82 -5.09
C SER A 80 -4.45 -7.39 -6.41
N LEU A 81 -4.25 -8.31 -7.35
CA LEU A 81 -3.63 -7.98 -8.64
C LEU A 81 -4.38 -6.88 -9.43
N PRO A 82 -5.71 -6.97 -9.65
CA PRO A 82 -6.49 -5.89 -10.23
C PRO A 82 -6.40 -4.58 -9.44
N ILE A 83 -6.40 -4.64 -8.10
CA ILE A 83 -6.27 -3.43 -7.27
C ILE A 83 -4.96 -2.73 -7.61
N TRP A 84 -3.83 -3.43 -7.52
CA TRP A 84 -2.52 -2.86 -7.89
C TRP A 84 -2.49 -2.34 -9.32
N PHE A 85 -3.11 -3.05 -10.27
CA PHE A 85 -3.23 -2.57 -11.64
C PHE A 85 -3.98 -1.24 -11.71
N PHE A 86 -5.14 -1.10 -11.07
CA PHE A 86 -5.90 0.15 -11.04
C PHE A 86 -5.18 1.27 -10.27
N GLU A 87 -4.43 0.93 -9.23
CA GLU A 87 -3.57 1.88 -8.51
C GLU A 87 -2.55 2.52 -9.46
N VAL A 88 -1.79 1.69 -10.20
CA VAL A 88 -0.81 2.14 -11.19
C VAL A 88 -1.47 2.87 -12.37
N PHE A 89 -2.57 2.33 -12.86
CA PHE A 89 -3.25 2.87 -14.04
C PHE A 89 -3.84 4.25 -13.76
N SER A 90 -4.31 4.51 -12.55
CA SER A 90 -4.79 5.84 -12.15
C SER A 90 -3.69 6.90 -12.19
N ILE A 91 -2.47 6.59 -11.73
CA ILE A 91 -1.32 7.52 -11.82
C ILE A 91 -0.98 7.80 -13.29
N PHE A 92 -1.00 6.77 -14.12
CA PHE A 92 -0.80 6.89 -15.56
C PHE A 92 -1.86 7.77 -16.22
N LEU A 93 -3.14 7.59 -15.88
CA LEU A 93 -4.24 8.40 -16.39
C LEU A 93 -4.15 9.86 -15.89
N ALA A 94 -3.73 10.08 -14.64
CA ALA A 94 -3.50 11.42 -14.11
C ALA A 94 -2.43 12.17 -14.92
N ALA A 95 -1.34 11.48 -15.28
CA ALA A 95 -0.33 12.03 -16.18
C ALA A 95 -0.89 12.35 -17.57
N GLN A 96 -1.64 11.41 -18.15
CA GLN A 96 -2.23 11.59 -19.48
C GLN A 96 -3.24 12.75 -19.51
N ALA A 97 -4.03 12.93 -18.45
CA ALA A 97 -5.00 14.02 -18.30
C ALA A 97 -4.32 15.40 -18.24
N LEU A 98 -3.09 15.45 -17.72
CA LEU A 98 -2.26 16.66 -17.69
C LEU A 98 -1.43 16.87 -18.97
N GLY A 99 -1.61 16.01 -19.99
CA GLY A 99 -0.86 16.07 -21.24
C GLY A 99 0.59 15.59 -21.13
N PHE A 100 0.96 14.92 -20.04
CA PHE A 100 2.30 14.40 -19.81
C PHE A 100 2.37 12.90 -20.17
N HIS A 101 3.28 12.54 -21.06
CA HIS A 101 3.50 11.15 -21.47
C HIS A 101 4.39 10.44 -20.45
N LEU A 102 3.76 9.80 -19.46
CA LEU A 102 4.47 9.02 -18.44
C LEU A 102 4.53 7.54 -18.82
N PRO A 103 5.72 6.92 -18.93
CA PRO A 103 5.84 5.47 -19.07
C PRO A 103 5.15 4.73 -17.94
N LEU A 104 4.39 3.67 -18.26
CA LEU A 104 3.63 2.90 -17.27
C LEU A 104 4.53 2.32 -16.16
N VAL A 105 5.78 1.98 -16.48
CA VAL A 105 6.74 1.47 -15.49
C VAL A 105 7.10 2.53 -14.44
N TYR A 106 7.18 3.81 -14.82
CA TYR A 106 7.46 4.90 -13.87
C TYR A 106 6.26 5.15 -12.97
N ALA A 107 5.04 5.06 -13.51
CA ALA A 107 3.81 5.10 -12.71
C ALA A 107 3.77 3.93 -11.71
N ALA A 108 4.15 2.72 -12.15
CA ALA A 108 4.17 1.53 -11.30
C ALA A 108 5.13 1.68 -10.12
N ILE A 109 6.38 2.07 -10.39
CA ILE A 109 7.40 2.25 -9.36
C ILE A 109 6.99 3.36 -8.38
N SER A 110 6.47 4.48 -8.91
CA SER A 110 6.02 5.61 -8.09
C SER A 110 4.84 5.22 -7.19
N GLY A 111 3.88 4.47 -7.72
CA GLY A 111 2.77 3.92 -6.95
C GLY A 111 3.26 3.02 -5.82
N VAL A 112 4.11 2.03 -6.12
CA VAL A 112 4.65 1.12 -5.10
C VAL A 112 5.35 1.89 -3.98
N VAL A 113 6.22 2.85 -4.31
CA VAL A 113 6.92 3.67 -3.31
C VAL A 113 5.91 4.47 -2.46
N ALA A 114 4.90 5.08 -3.09
CA ALA A 114 3.88 5.85 -2.39
C ALA A 114 2.99 5.01 -1.47
N PHE A 115 2.58 3.81 -1.86
CA PHE A 115 1.79 2.92 -1.00
C PHE A 115 2.61 2.37 0.16
N VAL A 116 3.87 2.00 -0.09
CA VAL A 116 4.79 1.58 0.98
C VAL A 116 5.01 2.72 1.97
N ALA A 117 5.24 3.95 1.51
CA ALA A 117 5.41 5.12 2.38
C ALA A 117 4.17 5.38 3.26
N GLN A 118 2.96 5.14 2.73
CA GLN A 118 1.70 5.32 3.46
C GLN A 118 1.37 4.19 4.45
N THR A 119 2.13 3.08 4.45
CA THR A 119 1.95 2.03 5.48
C THR A 119 2.25 2.54 6.89
N VAL A 120 3.09 3.58 7.00
CA VAL A 120 3.33 4.28 8.25
C VAL A 120 2.28 5.39 8.36
N PRO A 121 1.38 5.36 9.37
CA PRO A 121 0.29 6.32 9.48
C PRO A 121 0.79 7.67 10.02
N LEU A 122 1.57 8.38 9.20
CA LEU A 122 2.20 9.66 9.55
C LEU A 122 1.22 10.83 9.41
N THR A 123 0.35 10.80 8.38
CA THR A 123 -0.60 11.87 8.10
C THR A 123 -2.01 11.31 7.85
N PRO A 124 -3.07 12.08 8.19
CA PRO A 124 -4.43 11.70 7.84
C PRO A 124 -4.57 11.51 6.32
N ALA A 125 -5.13 10.37 5.92
CA ALA A 125 -5.29 9.97 4.53
C ALA A 125 -3.98 9.96 3.70
N GLY A 126 -2.79 9.96 4.33
CA GLY A 126 -1.52 9.96 3.61
C GLY A 126 -1.23 11.26 2.85
N ILE A 127 -1.97 12.35 3.11
CA ILE A 127 -1.77 13.64 2.45
C ILE A 127 -0.35 14.14 2.73
N GLY A 128 0.32 14.60 1.68
CA GLY A 128 1.72 15.02 1.69
C GLY A 128 2.69 13.85 1.52
N VAL A 129 2.46 12.71 2.17
CA VAL A 129 3.31 11.51 2.04
C VAL A 129 3.18 10.91 0.64
N HIS A 130 1.96 10.76 0.15
CA HIS A 130 1.69 10.24 -1.18
C HIS A 130 2.31 11.13 -2.27
N GLU A 131 2.06 12.43 -2.21
CA GLU A 131 2.54 13.41 -3.18
C GLU A 131 4.06 13.52 -3.17
N ALA A 132 4.67 13.59 -1.99
CA ALA A 132 6.12 13.64 -1.86
C ALA A 132 6.78 12.35 -2.38
N SER A 133 6.15 11.20 -2.14
CA SER A 133 6.68 9.90 -2.59
C SER A 133 6.65 9.77 -4.11
N ILE A 134 5.52 10.11 -4.75
CA ILE A 134 5.42 10.09 -6.21
C ILE A 134 6.35 11.14 -6.82
N THR A 135 6.32 12.37 -6.32
CA THR A 135 7.17 13.46 -6.84
C THR A 135 8.65 13.13 -6.70
N GLY A 136 9.06 12.62 -5.54
CA GLY A 136 10.44 12.20 -5.29
C GLY A 136 10.87 11.04 -6.19
N THR A 137 10.01 10.04 -6.36
CA THR A 137 10.29 8.87 -7.21
C THR A 137 10.39 9.26 -8.68
N LEU A 138 9.47 10.06 -9.19
CA LEU A 138 9.52 10.58 -10.56
C LEU A 138 10.73 11.50 -10.78
N GLY A 139 11.16 12.23 -9.75
CA GLY A 139 12.40 13.00 -9.77
C GLY A 139 13.65 12.14 -10.01
N LEU A 140 13.68 10.89 -9.52
CA LEU A 140 14.76 9.93 -9.82
C LEU A 140 14.79 9.54 -11.31
N PHE A 141 13.65 9.66 -12.00
CA PHE A 141 13.52 9.46 -13.44
C PHE A 141 13.70 10.75 -14.26
N ASN A 142 14.23 11.82 -13.65
CA ASN A 142 14.40 13.15 -14.24
C ASN A 142 13.08 13.81 -14.67
N VAL A 143 11.95 13.42 -14.09
CA VAL A 143 10.69 14.16 -14.25
C VAL A 143 10.74 15.35 -13.30
N PRO A 144 10.67 16.60 -13.79
CA PRO A 144 10.75 17.75 -12.92
C PRO A 144 9.52 17.85 -12.00
N ALA A 145 9.71 18.46 -10.81
CA ALA A 145 8.65 18.55 -9.81
C ALA A 145 7.42 19.34 -10.29
N LYS A 146 7.61 20.27 -11.25
CA LYS A 146 6.52 21.05 -11.85
C LYS A 146 5.55 20.17 -12.66
N GLU A 147 5.98 19.02 -13.16
CA GLU A 147 5.13 18.00 -13.79
C GLU A 147 4.70 16.92 -12.79
N ALA A 148 5.64 16.42 -11.98
CA ALA A 148 5.39 15.28 -11.10
C ALA A 148 4.40 15.56 -9.95
N LEU A 149 4.45 16.75 -9.34
CA LEU A 149 3.57 17.10 -8.23
C LEU A 149 2.10 17.21 -8.67
N PRO A 150 1.75 17.90 -9.78
CA PRO A 150 0.39 17.88 -10.30
C PRO A 150 -0.14 16.47 -10.61
N ILE A 151 0.70 15.59 -11.16
CA ILE A 151 0.32 14.18 -11.42
C ILE A 151 -0.10 13.49 -10.13
N ALA A 152 0.74 13.60 -9.09
CA ALA A 152 0.47 12.99 -7.80
C ALA A 152 -0.80 13.56 -7.13
N LEU A 153 -1.00 14.88 -7.22
CA LEU A 153 -2.17 15.55 -6.67
C LEU A 153 -3.46 15.11 -7.37
N VAL A 154 -3.46 15.04 -8.71
CA VAL A 154 -4.63 14.62 -9.48
C VAL A 154 -4.97 13.16 -9.17
N ASP A 155 -3.97 12.27 -9.12
CA ASP A 155 -4.17 10.88 -8.74
C ASP A 155 -4.82 10.75 -7.35
N HIS A 156 -4.18 11.36 -6.34
CA HIS A 156 -4.60 11.22 -4.96
C HIS A 156 -5.98 11.84 -4.72
N PHE A 157 -6.24 13.01 -5.31
CA PHE A 157 -7.52 13.69 -5.18
C PHE A 157 -8.63 12.93 -5.89
N ALA A 158 -8.40 12.42 -7.11
CA ALA A 158 -9.41 11.65 -7.83
C ALA A 158 -9.81 10.39 -7.05
N ARG A 159 -8.84 9.69 -6.48
CA ARG A 159 -9.05 8.50 -5.66
C ARG A 159 -9.79 8.83 -4.36
N GLY A 160 -9.35 9.88 -3.66
CA GLY A 160 -9.98 10.37 -2.44
C GLY A 160 -11.43 10.82 -2.69
N LEU A 161 -11.69 11.52 -3.79
CA LEU A 161 -13.04 11.97 -4.15
C LEU A 161 -14.02 10.80 -4.27
N VAL A 162 -13.63 9.74 -4.98
CA VAL A 162 -14.46 8.53 -5.10
C VAL A 162 -14.74 7.94 -3.72
N ILE A 163 -13.69 7.72 -2.92
CA ILE A 163 -13.82 7.14 -1.57
C ILE A 163 -14.73 7.99 -0.68
N TYR A 164 -14.58 9.31 -0.67
CA TYR A 164 -15.37 10.19 0.17
C TYR A 164 -16.82 10.32 -0.29
N VAL A 165 -17.08 10.39 -1.60
CA VAL A 165 -18.45 10.48 -2.12
C VAL A 165 -19.23 9.22 -1.80
N PHE A 166 -18.71 8.05 -2.18
CA PHE A 166 -19.38 6.78 -1.90
C PHE A 166 -19.43 6.51 -0.39
N GLY A 167 -18.33 6.75 0.33
CA GLY A 167 -18.27 6.59 1.78
C GLY A 167 -19.32 7.42 2.50
N LEU A 168 -19.53 8.68 2.09
CA LEU A 168 -20.54 9.55 2.67
C LEU A 168 -21.97 9.06 2.39
N ILE A 169 -22.26 8.65 1.15
CA ILE A 169 -23.57 8.10 0.77
C ILE A 169 -23.90 6.89 1.65
N TYR A 170 -22.97 5.95 1.77
CA TYR A 170 -23.16 4.75 2.58
C TYR A 170 -23.23 5.07 4.08
N ALA A 171 -22.41 6.00 4.58
CA ALA A 171 -22.46 6.41 5.98
C ALA A 171 -23.82 6.99 6.36
N ILE A 172 -24.42 7.82 5.50
CA ILE A 172 -25.76 8.36 5.69
C ILE A 172 -26.80 7.24 5.67
N HIS A 173 -26.74 6.36 4.68
CA HIS A 173 -27.68 5.24 4.55
C HIS A 173 -27.65 4.32 5.78
N ILE A 174 -26.45 3.91 6.21
CA ILE A 174 -26.24 3.10 7.43
C ILE A 174 -26.70 3.87 8.67
N GLY A 175 -26.47 5.18 8.73
CA GLY A 175 -26.91 6.04 9.83
C GLY A 175 -28.44 6.09 9.99
N PHE A 176 -29.19 6.11 8.89
CA PHE A 176 -30.66 6.04 8.93
C PHE A 176 -31.18 4.64 9.24
N ALA A 177 -30.62 3.61 8.59
CA ALA A 177 -31.02 2.21 8.79
C ALA A 177 -30.78 1.75 10.25
N SER A 178 -29.66 2.13 10.85
CA SER A 178 -29.35 1.81 12.24
C SER A 178 -30.35 2.47 13.21
N ARG A 179 -30.75 3.72 12.97
CA ARG A 179 -31.76 4.41 13.79
C ARG A 179 -33.13 3.72 13.74
N GLN A 180 -33.53 3.20 12.58
CA GLN A 180 -34.77 2.43 12.44
C GLN A 180 -34.70 1.12 13.24
N HIS A 181 -33.60 0.37 13.10
CA HIS A 181 -33.39 -0.87 13.84
C HIS A 181 -33.47 -0.68 15.36
N PHE A 182 -32.83 0.34 15.92
CA PHE A 182 -32.90 0.61 17.36
C PHE A 182 -34.30 1.10 17.80
N ARG A 183 -35.03 1.84 16.96
CA ARG A 183 -36.41 2.26 17.28
C ARG A 183 -37.38 1.08 17.34
N GLU A 184 -37.26 0.11 16.44
CA GLU A 184 -38.12 -1.08 16.43
C GLU A 184 -37.85 -1.98 17.64
N ARG A 185 -36.58 -2.12 18.04
CA ARG A 185 -36.20 -2.93 19.21
C ARG A 185 -36.68 -2.35 20.54
N CYS A 186 -36.85 -1.04 20.64
CA CYS A 186 -37.33 -0.35 21.83
C CYS A 186 -38.86 -0.20 21.89
N ARG A 187 -39.61 -0.71 20.91
CA ARG A 187 -41.08 -0.65 20.91
C ARG A 187 -41.61 -1.73 21.88
N PRO A 188 -42.41 -1.36 22.91
CA PRO A 188 -43.03 -2.37 23.78
C PRO A 188 -43.98 -3.25 22.95
N LYS A 189 -43.99 -4.55 23.27
CA LYS A 189 -44.90 -5.53 22.66
C LYS A 189 -46.35 -5.25 23.03
#